data_AF-A0A2U9IGV7-F1
#
_entry.id   AF-A0A2U9IGV7-F1
#
_cell.length_a   1.000
_cell.length_b   1.000
_cell.length_c   1.000
_cell.angle_alpha   90.00
_cell.angle_beta   90.00
_cell.angle_gamma   90.00
#
_symmetry.space_group_name_H-M   'P 1'
#
loop_
_entity.id
_entity.type
_entity.pdbx_description
1 polymer ?
#
loop_
_entity_poly.entity_id
_entity_poly.type
_entity_poly.pdbx_seq_one_letter_code
_entity_poly.pdbx_strand_id
1 'polypeptide(L)'
;MKPIYAKGIFEMSNSGEVFQNVIFYYKEYSRPKKIRDIKANMQKFLDNEEVFINHKKVKPKVIWINARLMTKNISFIHIFIRFNGQLISGINEYEDIYESETSEYPYEIFWRFPGKIIYVKLNGKVKYVGKLLHAKIRKGTLIEGHDIIRFSIN
;
A
#
# COMPACT_ATOMS: atom_id res chain seq x y z
N MET A 1 5.67 16.62 -10.63
CA MET A 1 4.93 15.74 -11.54
C MET A 1 3.96 14.93 -10.69
N LYS A 2 2.65 14.96 -10.98
CA LYS A 2 1.63 14.28 -10.17
C LYS A 2 1.19 12.98 -10.87
N PRO A 3 0.97 11.87 -10.14
CA PRO A 3 0.41 10.66 -10.72
C PRO A 3 -0.98 10.93 -11.32
N ILE A 4 -1.31 10.19 -12.38
CA ILE A 4 -2.66 10.16 -12.96
C ILE A 4 -3.49 8.99 -12.41
N TYR A 5 -2.81 7.97 -11.88
CA TYR A 5 -3.40 6.78 -11.31
C TYR A 5 -2.36 6.06 -10.44
N ALA A 6 -2.80 5.32 -9.42
CA ALA A 6 -1.93 4.41 -8.69
C ALA A 6 -2.58 3.05 -8.43
N LYS A 7 -1.74 2.05 -8.17
CA LYS A 7 -2.16 0.70 -7.80
C LYS A 7 -1.23 0.14 -6.72
N GLY A 8 -1.82 -0.33 -5.62
CA GLY A 8 -1.15 -1.12 -4.59
C GLY A 8 -1.54 -2.59 -4.68
N ILE A 9 -0.57 -3.50 -4.70
CA ILE A 9 -0.79 -4.95 -4.61
C ILE A 9 0.02 -5.49 -3.44
N PHE A 10 -0.68 -5.89 -2.39
CA PHE A 10 -0.11 -6.21 -1.09
C PHE A 10 -0.40 -7.66 -0.75
N GLU A 11 0.61 -8.38 -0.30
CA GLU A 11 0.53 -9.79 0.05
C GLU A 11 1.19 -10.02 1.40
N MET A 12 0.44 -10.59 2.34
CA MET A 12 0.94 -11.05 3.62
C MET A 12 1.05 -12.58 3.61
N SER A 13 2.23 -13.10 3.92
CA SER A 13 2.51 -14.52 4.02
C SER A 13 2.07 -15.09 5.37
N ASN A 14 2.10 -16.42 5.51
CA ASN A 14 1.82 -17.10 6.78
C ASN A 14 2.86 -16.80 7.88
N SER A 15 4.06 -16.31 7.52
CA SER A 15 5.08 -15.91 8.51
C SER A 15 4.88 -14.48 9.04
N GLY A 16 3.89 -13.74 8.53
CA GLY A 16 3.66 -12.33 8.85
C GLY A 16 4.46 -11.36 7.99
N GLU A 17 5.16 -11.88 6.98
CA GLU A 17 5.91 -11.06 6.04
C GLU A 17 4.96 -10.43 5.04
N VAL A 18 5.12 -9.12 4.83
CA VAL A 18 4.33 -8.35 3.88
C VAL A 18 5.23 -7.87 2.75
N PHE A 19 4.80 -8.14 1.52
CA PHE A 19 5.32 -7.52 0.31
C PHE A 19 4.28 -6.59 -0.28
N GLN A 20 4.69 -5.37 -0.58
CA GLN A 20 3.85 -4.39 -1.25
C GLN A 20 4.49 -3.96 -2.56
N ASN A 21 3.67 -3.97 -3.61
CA ASN A 21 3.99 -3.48 -4.93
C ASN A 21 3.15 -2.23 -5.17
N VAL A 22 3.76 -1.05 -5.13
CA VAL A 22 3.08 0.23 -5.35
C VAL A 22 3.51 0.78 -6.69
N ILE A 23 2.55 1.01 -7.58
CA ILE A 23 2.78 1.48 -8.94
C ILE A 23 2.06 2.81 -9.14
N PHE A 24 2.81 3.86 -9.43
CA PHE A 24 2.30 5.17 -9.81
C PHE A 24 2.44 5.34 -11.31
N TYR A 25 1.38 5.78 -11.99
CA TYR A 25 1.36 6.06 -13.41
C TYR A 25 1.36 7.57 -13.65
N TYR A 26 2.07 8.01 -14.68
CA TYR A 26 2.22 9.42 -15.03
C TYR A 26 2.01 9.63 -16.52
N LYS A 27 1.37 10.75 -16.88
CA LYS A 27 1.32 11.24 -18.25
C LYS A 27 2.63 11.95 -18.56
N GLU A 28 3.33 11.46 -19.58
CA GLU A 28 4.66 11.89 -20.05
C GLU A 28 5.79 11.65 -19.04
N TYR A 29 6.87 10.98 -19.49
CA TYR A 29 8.04 10.76 -18.66
C TYR A 29 9.12 11.77 -19.01
N SER A 30 9.33 12.75 -18.13
CA SER A 30 10.69 13.24 -17.96
C SER A 30 11.41 12.18 -17.13
N ARG A 31 12.50 11.59 -17.65
CA ARG A 31 13.35 10.70 -16.85
C ARG A 31 13.63 11.39 -15.51
N PRO A 32 13.24 10.83 -14.35
CA PRO A 32 13.59 11.41 -13.07
C PRO A 32 15.11 11.39 -13.03
N LYS A 33 15.71 12.57 -13.04
CA LYS A 33 17.16 12.74 -13.08
C LYS A 33 17.85 12.05 -11.88
N LYS A 34 17.10 11.65 -10.85
CA LYS A 34 17.60 11.04 -9.60
C LYS A 34 16.62 10.01 -9.01
N ILE A 35 16.73 8.74 -9.41
CA ILE A 35 15.97 7.61 -8.82
C ILE A 35 16.24 7.47 -7.31
N ARG A 36 17.47 7.79 -6.86
CA ARG A 36 17.85 7.77 -5.44
C ARG A 36 16.96 8.69 -4.59
N ASP A 37 16.64 9.87 -5.12
CA ASP A 37 15.78 10.84 -4.43
C ASP A 37 14.36 10.29 -4.29
N ILE A 38 13.85 9.57 -5.29
CA ILE A 38 12.50 8.96 -5.20
C ILE A 38 12.46 7.89 -4.12
N LYS A 39 13.48 7.02 -4.05
CA LYS A 39 13.56 5.99 -3.00
C LYS A 39 13.62 6.62 -1.60
N ALA A 40 14.47 7.63 -1.42
CA ALA A 40 14.61 8.32 -0.14
C ALA A 40 13.32 9.06 0.27
N ASN A 41 12.67 9.74 -0.69
CA ASN A 41 11.40 10.42 -0.45
C ASN A 41 10.32 9.42 -0.06
N MET A 42 10.18 8.31 -0.79
CA MET A 42 9.22 7.26 -0.46
C MET A 42 9.50 6.66 0.91
N GLN A 43 10.77 6.38 1.24
CA GLN A 43 11.09 5.89 2.59
C GLN A 43 10.70 6.91 3.67
N LYS A 44 10.93 8.21 3.45
CA LYS A 44 10.51 9.25 4.38
C LYS A 44 8.99 9.31 4.56
N PHE A 45 8.21 9.10 3.50
CA PHE A 45 6.75 9.00 3.60
C PHE A 45 6.37 7.82 4.50
N LEU A 46 6.91 6.62 4.24
CA LEU A 46 6.64 5.43 5.06
C LEU A 46 7.11 5.57 6.51
N ASP A 47 8.21 6.30 6.76
CA ASP A 47 8.74 6.53 8.11
C ASP A 47 7.83 7.43 8.96
N ASN A 48 6.94 8.21 8.32
CA ASN A 48 5.91 9.02 8.98
C ASN A 48 4.64 8.23 9.29
N GLU A 49 4.47 7.04 8.70
CA GLU A 49 3.33 6.16 8.96
C GLU A 49 3.57 5.33 10.23
N GLU A 50 2.50 5.02 10.95
CA GLU A 50 2.52 4.06 12.05
C GLU A 50 1.79 2.78 11.64
N VAL A 51 2.58 1.79 11.23
CA VAL A 51 2.07 0.48 10.84
C VAL A 51 2.20 -0.49 12.00
N PHE A 52 1.12 -1.21 12.30
CA PHE A 52 1.07 -2.23 13.35
C PHE A 52 0.58 -3.57 12.79
N ILE A 53 1.15 -4.64 13.33
CA ILE A 53 0.61 -6.00 13.20
C ILE A 53 0.41 -6.52 14.62
N ASN A 54 -0.84 -6.80 14.99
CA ASN A 54 -1.22 -7.24 16.34
C ASN A 54 -0.69 -6.29 17.43
N HIS A 55 -0.95 -4.98 17.29
CA HIS A 55 -0.51 -3.90 18.18
C HIS A 55 1.02 -3.74 18.32
N LYS A 56 1.83 -4.51 17.57
CA LYS A 56 3.28 -4.33 17.52
C LYS A 56 3.65 -3.47 16.32
N LYS A 57 4.31 -2.34 16.58
CA LYS A 57 4.78 -1.44 15.54
C LYS A 57 5.80 -2.15 14.64
N VAL A 58 5.59 -2.08 13.34
CA VAL A 58 6.49 -2.60 12.30
C VAL A 58 6.96 -1.45 11.42
N LYS A 59 8.04 -1.66 10.67
CA LYS A 59 8.64 -0.60 9.85
C LYS A 59 8.71 -1.02 8.37
N PRO A 60 7.83 -0.49 7.52
CA PRO A 60 7.93 -0.63 6.07
C PRO A 60 9.28 -0.13 5.54
N LYS A 61 9.91 -0.90 4.66
CA LYS A 61 11.17 -0.52 4.01
C LYS A 61 11.09 -0.64 2.51
N VAL A 62 11.48 0.41 1.80
CA VAL A 62 11.65 0.38 0.35
C VAL A 62 12.85 -0.49 -0.01
N ILE A 63 12.60 -1.67 -0.55
CA ILE A 63 13.67 -2.60 -0.95
C ILE A 63 14.15 -2.31 -2.37
N TRP A 64 13.25 -1.94 -3.29
CA TRP A 64 13.60 -1.67 -4.68
C TRP A 64 12.67 -0.66 -5.34
N ILE A 65 13.18 -0.03 -6.40
CA ILE A 65 12.43 0.92 -7.22
C ILE A 65 12.81 0.75 -8.70
N ASN A 66 11.82 0.88 -9.57
CA ASN A 66 12.01 0.90 -11.01
C ASN A 66 11.09 1.92 -11.65
N ALA A 67 11.66 2.74 -12.52
CA ALA A 67 10.93 3.78 -13.21
C ALA A 67 11.18 3.66 -14.70
N ARG A 68 10.12 3.48 -15.49
CA ARG A 68 10.22 3.23 -16.94
C ARG A 68 9.06 3.89 -17.70
N LEU A 69 9.30 4.10 -18.99
CA LEU A 69 8.24 4.34 -19.96
C LEU A 69 7.50 3.02 -20.21
N MET A 70 6.18 3.04 -20.09
CA MET A 70 5.29 1.96 -20.51
C MET A 70 4.91 2.12 -21.98
N THR A 71 4.62 3.35 -22.39
CA THR A 71 4.38 3.76 -23.77
C THR A 71 5.11 5.10 -24.01
N LYS A 72 5.04 5.66 -25.23
CA LYS A 72 5.60 7.00 -25.52
C LYS A 72 5.06 8.10 -24.58
N ASN A 73 3.81 7.96 -24.15
CA ASN A 73 3.10 8.99 -23.40
C ASN A 73 2.80 8.61 -21.94
N ILE A 74 3.10 7.38 -21.53
CA ILE A 74 2.83 6.90 -20.17
C ILE A 74 4.09 6.29 -19.58
N SER A 75 4.41 6.71 -18.38
CA SER A 75 5.44 6.09 -17.54
C SER A 75 4.87 5.58 -16.24
N PHE A 76 5.64 4.73 -15.59
CA PHE A 76 5.36 4.29 -14.24
C PHE A 76 6.60 4.37 -13.35
N ILE A 77 6.33 4.50 -12.06
CA ILE A 77 7.27 4.21 -10.98
C ILE A 77 6.69 3.04 -10.21
N HIS A 78 7.44 1.95 -10.13
CA HIS A 78 7.11 0.75 -9.37
C HIS A 78 8.05 0.66 -8.18
N ILE A 79 7.46 0.55 -6.99
CA ILE A 79 8.14 0.55 -5.71
C ILE A 79 7.80 -0.76 -5.00
N PHE A 80 8.84 -1.39 -4.46
CA PHE A 80 8.73 -2.63 -3.71
C PHE A 80 9.06 -2.32 -2.27
N ILE A 81 8.11 -2.63 -1.39
CA ILE A 81 8.21 -2.37 0.05
C ILE A 81 8.05 -3.71 0.77
N ARG A 82 8.80 -3.87 1.86
CA ARG A 82 8.76 -5.07 2.69
C ARG A 82 8.77 -4.70 4.16
N PHE A 83 8.02 -5.44 4.96
CA PHE A 83 8.09 -5.47 6.41
C PHE A 83 7.60 -6.82 6.92
N ASN A 84 7.75 -7.05 8.22
CA ASN A 84 7.36 -8.31 8.84
C ASN A 84 6.74 -8.05 10.21
N GLY A 85 5.63 -8.71 10.49
CA GLY A 85 5.00 -8.75 11.81
C GLY A 85 4.94 -10.17 12.37
N GLN A 86 4.47 -10.30 13.60
CA GLN A 86 4.24 -11.59 14.23
C GLN A 86 2.75 -11.91 14.21
N LEU A 87 2.41 -13.01 13.55
CA LEU A 87 1.04 -13.52 13.52
C LEU A 87 0.80 -14.51 14.66
N ILE A 88 -0.45 -14.61 15.08
CA ILE A 88 -0.94 -15.57 16.07
C ILE A 88 -2.00 -16.47 15.46
N SER A 89 -2.23 -17.64 16.08
CA SER A 89 -3.46 -18.40 15.82
C SER A 89 -4.67 -17.60 16.33
N GLY A 90 -5.76 -17.64 15.58
CA GLY A 90 -6.96 -16.84 15.83
C GLY A 90 -6.97 -15.52 15.05
N ILE A 91 -7.46 -14.46 15.69
CA ILE A 91 -7.69 -13.16 15.05
C ILE A 91 -6.39 -12.35 15.05
N ASN A 92 -6.05 -11.82 13.88
CA ASN A 92 -4.94 -10.92 13.66
C ASN A 92 -5.45 -9.58 13.12
N GLU A 93 -4.70 -8.51 13.38
CA GLU A 93 -5.00 -7.15 12.95
C GLU A 93 -3.79 -6.53 12.24
N TYR A 94 -4.03 -6.00 11.05
CA TYR A 94 -3.19 -5.00 10.40
C TYR A 94 -3.81 -3.63 10.66
N GLU A 95 -3.00 -2.68 11.10
CA GLU A 95 -3.40 -1.30 11.31
C GLU A 95 -2.34 -0.37 10.71
N ASP A 96 -2.81 0.70 10.07
CA ASP A 96 -1.98 1.70 9.42
C ASP A 96 -2.53 3.09 9.72
N ILE A 97 -1.71 3.94 10.31
CA ILE A 97 -2.07 5.29 10.73
C ILE A 97 -1.15 6.28 10.01
N TYR A 98 -1.75 7.24 9.33
CA TYR A 98 -1.04 8.22 8.51
C TYR A 98 -1.79 9.56 8.51
N GLU A 99 -1.17 10.60 7.96
CA GLU A 99 -1.81 11.91 7.87
C GLU A 99 -3.04 11.87 6.94
N SER A 100 -4.14 12.47 7.37
CA SER A 100 -5.33 12.60 6.53
C SER A 100 -5.03 13.43 5.29
N GLU A 101 -5.48 12.98 4.13
CA GLU A 101 -5.31 13.69 2.87
C GLU A 101 -6.55 13.57 1.97
N THR A 102 -6.65 14.46 0.99
CA THR A 102 -7.63 14.32 -0.10
C THR A 102 -6.93 13.72 -1.31
N SER A 103 -7.39 12.55 -1.74
CA SER A 103 -6.79 11.81 -2.86
C SER A 103 -6.72 12.67 -4.13
N GLU A 104 -5.51 12.96 -4.60
CA GLU A 104 -5.29 13.82 -5.78
C GLU A 104 -5.57 13.10 -7.12
N TYR A 105 -5.54 11.77 -7.11
CA TYR A 105 -5.70 10.88 -8.27
C TYR A 105 -6.36 9.57 -7.84
N PRO A 106 -7.14 8.91 -8.72
CA PRO A 106 -7.77 7.64 -8.37
C PRO A 106 -6.71 6.54 -8.17
N TYR A 107 -6.99 5.61 -7.26
CA TYR A 107 -6.14 4.45 -7.05
C TYR A 107 -6.94 3.22 -6.58
N GLU A 108 -6.31 2.06 -6.73
CA GLU A 108 -6.84 0.78 -6.27
C GLU A 108 -5.83 0.08 -5.36
N ILE A 109 -6.34 -0.58 -4.32
CA ILE A 109 -5.53 -1.41 -3.42
C ILE A 109 -6.08 -2.83 -3.47
N PHE A 110 -5.18 -3.79 -3.67
CA PHE A 110 -5.45 -5.21 -3.57
C PHE A 110 -4.65 -5.78 -2.40
N TRP A 111 -5.31 -6.59 -1.57
CA TRP A 111 -4.69 -7.30 -0.48
C TRP A 111 -4.95 -8.80 -0.60
N ARG A 112 -3.95 -9.61 -0.27
CA ARG A 112 -4.10 -11.02 0.07
C ARG A 112 -3.53 -11.29 1.45
N PHE A 113 -4.37 -11.82 2.34
CA PHE A 113 -3.98 -12.19 3.71
C PHE A 113 -3.74 -13.70 3.84
N PRO A 114 -3.02 -14.16 4.88
CA PRO A 114 -2.86 -15.58 5.16
C PRO A 114 -4.14 -16.23 5.71
N GLY A 115 -5.04 -15.41 6.28
CA GLY A 115 -6.30 -15.82 6.89
C GLY A 115 -7.55 -15.24 6.21
N LYS A 116 -8.73 -15.71 6.64
CA LYS A 116 -10.02 -15.17 6.15
C LYS A 116 -10.23 -13.78 6.77
N ILE A 117 -10.50 -12.79 5.94
CA ILE A 117 -10.83 -11.42 6.36
C ILE A 117 -12.20 -11.43 7.04
N ILE A 118 -12.27 -10.81 8.21
CA ILE A 118 -13.48 -10.72 9.03
C ILE A 118 -13.97 -9.28 9.22
N TYR A 119 -13.07 -8.30 9.13
CA TYR A 119 -13.42 -6.89 9.30
C TYR A 119 -12.46 -6.01 8.50
N VAL A 120 -12.98 -4.90 7.98
CA VAL A 120 -12.23 -3.90 7.23
C VAL A 120 -12.76 -2.51 7.55
N LYS A 121 -11.86 -1.61 7.96
CA LYS A 121 -12.01 -0.15 7.96
C LYS A 121 -10.98 0.40 6.97
N LEU A 122 -11.45 0.89 5.84
CA LEU A 122 -10.65 1.49 4.78
C LEU A 122 -11.52 2.54 4.07
N ASN A 123 -10.95 3.66 3.66
CA ASN A 123 -11.66 4.64 2.84
C ASN A 123 -11.96 4.09 1.42
N GLY A 124 -13.02 4.62 0.80
CA GLY A 124 -13.41 4.30 -0.58
C GLY A 124 -14.39 3.12 -0.71
N LYS A 125 -14.47 2.55 -1.92
CA LYS A 125 -15.35 1.42 -2.22
C LYS A 125 -14.62 0.10 -1.98
N VAL A 126 -14.89 -0.51 -0.84
CA VAL A 126 -14.25 -1.75 -0.38
C VAL A 126 -15.08 -2.98 -0.73
N LYS A 127 -14.42 -4.05 -1.18
CA LYS A 127 -14.98 -5.40 -1.32
C LYS A 127 -13.96 -6.42 -0.85
N TYR A 128 -14.39 -7.46 -0.15
CA TYR A 128 -13.52 -8.57 0.22
C TYR A 128 -14.26 -9.90 0.18
N VAL A 129 -13.52 -10.97 -0.10
CA VAL A 129 -14.01 -12.36 -0.15
C VAL A 129 -12.91 -13.31 0.30
N GLY A 130 -13.22 -14.15 1.29
CA GLY A 130 -12.22 -15.06 1.85
C GLY A 130 -11.00 -14.29 2.36
N LYS A 131 -9.86 -14.47 1.71
CA LYS A 131 -8.58 -13.84 2.07
C LYS A 131 -8.20 -12.62 1.19
N LEU A 132 -9.06 -12.27 0.23
CA LEU A 132 -8.81 -11.26 -0.79
C LEU A 132 -9.61 -10.00 -0.51
N LEU A 133 -8.97 -8.85 -0.66
CA LEU A 133 -9.61 -7.54 -0.54
C LEU A 133 -9.24 -6.66 -1.72
N HIS A 134 -10.20 -5.84 -2.12
CA HIS A 134 -10.06 -4.83 -3.15
C HIS A 134 -10.76 -3.55 -2.71
N ALA A 135 -10.02 -2.44 -2.65
CA ALA A 135 -10.54 -1.12 -2.41
C ALA A 135 -10.31 -0.22 -3.63
N LYS A 136 -11.33 0.56 -4.00
CA LYS A 136 -11.23 1.60 -5.03
C LYS A 136 -11.43 2.97 -4.42
N ILE A 137 -10.44 3.84 -4.58
CA ILE A 137 -10.49 5.23 -4.12
C ILE A 137 -10.59 6.14 -5.34
N ARG A 138 -11.56 7.06 -5.30
CA ARG A 138 -11.75 8.05 -6.36
C ARG A 138 -10.96 9.31 -6.03
N LYS A 139 -10.50 10.02 -7.06
CA LYS A 139 -10.00 11.38 -6.90
C LYS A 139 -11.00 12.24 -6.11
N GLY A 140 -10.49 13.04 -5.17
CA GLY A 140 -11.28 13.90 -4.29
C GLY A 140 -11.88 13.18 -3.09
N THR A 141 -11.60 11.89 -2.89
CA THR A 141 -12.02 11.17 -1.68
C THR A 141 -11.15 11.62 -0.52
N LEU A 142 -11.77 12.01 0.60
CA LEU A 142 -11.09 12.25 1.87
C LEU A 142 -10.66 10.91 2.47
N ILE A 143 -9.37 10.80 2.77
CA ILE A 143 -8.75 9.66 3.44
C ILE A 143 -8.48 10.08 4.88
N GLU A 144 -9.05 9.34 5.83
CA GLU A 144 -9.02 9.74 7.26
C GLU A 144 -7.67 9.49 7.90
N GLY A 145 -6.82 8.68 7.28
CA GLY A 145 -5.49 8.36 7.81
C GLY A 145 -5.50 7.23 8.83
N HIS A 146 -6.52 6.35 8.80
CA HIS A 146 -6.60 5.22 9.73
C HIS A 146 -7.29 4.01 9.11
N ASP A 147 -6.48 3.03 8.75
CA ASP A 147 -6.90 1.80 8.12
C ASP A 147 -6.74 0.61 9.08
N ILE A 148 -7.77 -0.24 9.16
CA ILE A 148 -7.76 -1.46 9.99
C ILE A 148 -8.26 -2.63 9.16
N ILE A 149 -7.54 -3.75 9.16
CA ILE A 149 -7.99 -5.00 8.55
C ILE A 149 -7.78 -6.14 9.55
N ARG A 150 -8.84 -6.85 9.88
CA ARG A 150 -8.78 -8.05 10.73
C ARG A 150 -9.02 -9.31 9.93
N PHE A 151 -8.26 -10.34 10.22
CA PHE A 151 -8.35 -11.65 9.57
C PHE A 151 -8.07 -12.77 10.56
N SER A 152 -8.64 -13.95 10.31
CA SER A 152 -8.50 -15.12 11.16
C SER A 152 -7.63 -16.17 10.48
N ILE A 153 -6.59 -16.62 11.20
CA ILE A 153 -5.75 -17.76 10.86
C ILE A 153 -6.11 -18.89 11.81
N ASN A 154 -6.46 -20.06 11.26
CA ASN A 154 -6.70 -21.28 12.04
C ASN A 154 -5.58 -22.25 11.76
#